data_AF-A0A7V5X605-F1
#
_entry.id   AF-A0A7V5X605-F1
#
_cell.length_a   1.000
_cell.length_b   1.000
_cell.length_c   1.000
_cell.angle_alpha   90.00
_cell.angle_beta   90.00
_cell.angle_gamma   90.00
#
_symmetry.space_group_name_H-M   'P 1'
#
loop_
_entity.id
_entity.type
_entity.pdbx_description
1 polymer ?
#
loop_
_entity_poly.entity_id
_entity_poly.type
_entity_poly.pdbx_seq_one_letter_code
_entity_poly.pdbx_strand_id
1 'polypeptide(L)'
;MKAPGMAVRRADVCITAVLIICCLLAACKSQSDFLPPDPEDPPAATSSAAMIIDHACTDLDLIPEEWIEEAKDYLNIAYGHTSHGSQLTTGMTGLVSFMGDLYAYNSTGLSGALELHDSPFSGASDLGNPDRTAWAAATRTYLDAHADINVIIWSWCGQVSNSTLTDIETYLDLMSGLEHDYPDVYFVYMTGHLDGTGLDGNLYLRNEQIREYCRENDKILYDFADIETYDPDGTYFGDRIPDDACAYDTDNDGIRDGNWAIEWQESHAQGEDWYSCSSAHSQPLNANLKAYAAWWLWARIAGWEGQ
;
A
#
# COMPACT_ATOMS: atom_id res chain seq x y z
N MET A 1 62.55 -72.57 -30.73
CA MET A 1 62.21 -71.14 -30.59
C MET A 1 62.16 -70.84 -29.10
N LYS A 2 63.28 -70.35 -28.54
CA LYS A 2 63.52 -68.93 -28.20
C LYS A 2 62.67 -68.45 -27.01
N ALA A 3 63.35 -68.46 -25.86
CA ALA A 3 63.14 -67.67 -24.64
C ALA A 3 63.28 -66.15 -24.91
N PRO A 4 63.57 -65.26 -23.92
CA PRO A 4 63.41 -65.24 -22.44
C PRO A 4 62.69 -63.91 -22.01
N GLY A 5 62.57 -63.44 -20.76
CA GLY A 5 63.22 -63.67 -19.46
C GLY A 5 62.53 -62.80 -18.38
N MET A 6 62.52 -63.22 -17.10
CA MET A 6 63.46 -62.81 -16.02
C MET A 6 63.45 -61.30 -15.74
N ALA A 7 63.42 -60.76 -14.52
CA ALA A 7 63.49 -61.21 -13.12
C ALA A 7 63.01 -59.98 -12.26
N VAL A 8 62.82 -59.94 -10.93
CA VAL A 8 63.69 -60.27 -9.79
C VAL A 8 62.85 -60.25 -8.49
N ARG A 9 63.35 -60.96 -7.47
CA ARG A 9 62.85 -61.19 -6.10
C ARG A 9 63.20 -60.09 -5.08
N ARG A 10 62.37 -60.03 -4.02
CA ARG A 10 62.63 -59.85 -2.56
C ARG A 10 63.44 -58.65 -2.03
N ALA A 11 62.88 -57.96 -1.02
CA ALA A 11 63.37 -57.96 0.39
C ALA A 11 62.48 -57.10 1.33
N ASP A 12 61.85 -57.76 2.30
CA ASP A 12 61.81 -57.50 3.76
C ASP A 12 61.86 -56.09 4.40
N VAL A 13 60.86 -55.87 5.29
CA VAL A 13 60.91 -55.32 6.68
C VAL A 13 60.84 -53.79 6.89
N CYS A 14 59.75 -53.27 7.50
CA CYS A 14 59.62 -53.02 8.96
C CYS A 14 58.40 -52.13 9.34
N ILE A 15 57.51 -52.68 10.18
CA ILE A 15 56.84 -52.11 11.38
C ILE A 15 56.67 -50.57 11.47
N THR A 16 55.43 -50.08 11.55
CA THR A 16 54.89 -49.43 12.78
C THR A 16 53.38 -49.23 12.71
N ALA A 17 52.70 -49.59 13.81
CA ALA A 17 51.28 -49.40 14.05
C ALA A 17 50.96 -47.98 14.49
N VAL A 18 49.79 -47.45 14.12
CA VAL A 18 49.15 -46.35 14.85
C VAL A 18 47.65 -46.66 15.00
N LEU A 19 47.30 -47.04 16.23
CA LEU A 19 45.95 -46.98 16.81
C LEU A 19 45.65 -45.51 17.17
N ILE A 20 44.47 -44.99 16.84
CA ILE A 20 43.83 -43.85 17.51
C ILE A 20 42.32 -44.19 17.54
N ILE A 21 41.82 -44.93 18.53
CA ILE A 21 41.31 -44.48 19.84
C ILE A 21 40.40 -43.25 19.73
N CYS A 22 39.09 -43.51 19.69
CA CYS A 22 38.06 -42.60 20.13
C CYS A 22 38.17 -42.41 21.65
N CYS A 23 38.30 -41.17 22.12
CA CYS A 23 38.04 -40.78 23.50
C CYS A 23 37.22 -39.49 23.53
N LEU A 24 36.00 -39.62 24.07
CA LEU A 24 35.23 -38.54 24.68
C LEU A 24 35.98 -38.01 25.90
N LEU A 25 36.08 -36.69 26.05
CA LEU A 25 36.13 -36.04 27.37
C LEU A 25 35.33 -34.74 27.34
N ALA A 26 34.48 -34.61 28.36
CA ALA A 26 33.60 -33.49 28.62
C ALA A 26 34.30 -32.38 29.40
N ALA A 27 33.76 -31.17 29.19
CA ALA A 27 33.69 -30.01 30.08
C ALA A 27 34.95 -29.15 30.33
N CYS A 28 34.86 -27.88 29.92
CA CYS A 28 34.91 -26.76 30.87
C CYS A 28 34.17 -25.53 30.31
N LYS A 29 33.24 -24.98 31.10
CA LYS A 29 32.53 -23.71 30.84
C LYS A 29 33.53 -22.55 30.94
N SER A 30 33.52 -21.65 29.96
CA SER A 30 33.97 -20.26 30.17
C SER A 30 32.79 -19.33 29.89
N GLN A 31 32.43 -18.63 30.94
CA GLN A 31 31.46 -17.55 31.05
C GLN A 31 31.93 -16.40 30.15
N SER A 32 31.18 -16.10 29.09
CA SER A 32 31.32 -14.82 28.38
C SER A 32 30.47 -13.81 29.14
N ASP A 33 31.13 -12.80 29.68
CA ASP A 33 30.50 -11.69 30.38
C ASP A 33 29.42 -11.05 29.50
N PHE A 34 28.18 -11.10 29.97
CA PHE A 34 27.09 -10.27 29.46
C PHE A 34 27.39 -8.82 29.88
N LEU A 35 27.97 -8.05 28.96
CA LEU A 35 27.88 -6.60 29.06
C LEU A 35 26.48 -6.19 28.60
N PRO A 36 25.77 -5.31 29.33
CA PRO A 36 24.54 -4.73 28.82
C PRO A 36 24.85 -3.92 27.55
N PRO A 37 23.92 -3.86 26.57
CA PRO A 37 24.11 -3.06 25.37
C PRO A 37 24.30 -1.57 25.72
N ASP A 38 25.21 -0.91 25.02
CA ASP A 38 25.42 0.54 25.09
C ASP A 38 24.12 1.27 24.67
N PRO A 39 23.72 2.36 25.36
CA PRO A 39 22.47 3.06 25.09
C PRO A 39 22.53 4.02 23.89
N GLU A 40 23.46 3.83 22.94
CA GLU A 40 23.64 4.74 21.79
C GLU A 40 23.59 4.07 20.40
N ASP A 41 23.32 2.76 20.30
CA ASP A 41 23.03 2.17 18.99
C ASP A 41 21.56 2.44 18.62
N PRO A 42 21.27 3.16 17.52
CA PRO A 42 19.91 3.27 17.03
C PRO A 42 19.39 1.87 16.70
N PRO A 43 18.09 1.58 16.94
CA PRO A 43 17.52 0.28 16.60
C PRO A 43 17.80 0.00 15.13
N ALA A 44 18.38 -1.18 14.85
CA ALA A 44 18.57 -1.65 13.50
C ALA A 44 17.25 -1.55 12.74
N ALA A 45 17.24 -0.85 11.62
CA ALA A 45 16.06 -0.70 10.77
C ALA A 45 15.52 -2.08 10.40
N THR A 46 14.43 -2.48 11.03
CA THR A 46 13.55 -3.52 10.53
C THR A 46 13.13 -3.08 9.12
N SER A 47 13.38 -3.91 8.11
CA SER A 47 12.81 -3.67 6.78
C SER A 47 11.28 -3.74 6.95
N SER A 48 10.63 -2.59 7.03
CA SER A 48 9.18 -2.51 6.98
C SER A 48 8.79 -2.99 5.59
N ALA A 49 8.02 -4.07 5.50
CA ALA A 49 7.43 -4.46 4.22
C ALA A 49 6.53 -3.32 3.71
N ALA A 50 6.38 -3.21 2.39
CA ALA A 50 5.43 -2.28 1.78
C ALA A 50 4.04 -2.31 2.45
N MET A 51 3.49 -1.14 2.75
CA MET A 51 2.16 -1.00 3.32
C MET A 51 1.16 -0.81 2.18
N ILE A 52 0.50 -1.89 1.76
CA ILE A 52 -0.49 -1.86 0.69
C ILE A 52 -1.89 -1.87 1.30
N ILE A 53 -2.67 -0.85 0.99
CA ILE A 53 -4.07 -0.68 1.39
C ILE A 53 -4.94 -0.92 0.17
N ASP A 54 -5.60 -2.07 0.12
CA ASP A 54 -6.32 -2.60 -1.04
C ASP A 54 -7.72 -3.10 -0.65
N HIS A 55 -8.40 -3.91 -1.48
CA HIS A 55 -9.74 -4.43 -1.17
C HIS A 55 -9.80 -5.24 0.14
N ALA A 56 -8.70 -5.85 0.58
CA ALA A 56 -8.65 -6.60 1.84
C ALA A 56 -8.61 -5.70 3.08
N CYS A 57 -8.45 -4.39 2.89
CA CYS A 57 -8.36 -3.38 3.95
C CYS A 57 -9.67 -2.61 4.13
N THR A 58 -10.82 -3.22 3.80
CA THR A 58 -12.13 -2.55 3.78
C THR A 58 -13.06 -2.96 4.93
N ASP A 59 -12.59 -3.81 5.86
CA ASP A 59 -13.36 -4.22 7.04
C ASP A 59 -13.03 -3.31 8.24
N LEU A 60 -13.95 -2.41 8.58
CA LEU A 60 -13.78 -1.48 9.69
C LEU A 60 -13.77 -2.16 11.06
N ASP A 61 -14.44 -3.31 11.21
CA ASP A 61 -14.55 -4.00 12.51
C ASP A 61 -13.21 -4.61 12.95
N LEU A 62 -12.29 -4.77 12.00
CA LEU A 62 -10.93 -5.23 12.27
C LEU A 62 -10.03 -4.13 12.83
N ILE A 63 -10.38 -2.84 12.67
CA ILE A 63 -9.59 -1.73 13.17
C ILE A 63 -9.94 -1.52 14.65
N PRO A 64 -9.02 -1.76 15.59
CA PRO A 64 -9.29 -1.49 17.00
C PRO A 64 -9.51 0.01 17.21
N GLU A 65 -10.52 0.38 18.02
CA GLU A 65 -10.90 1.77 18.31
C GLU A 65 -9.70 2.63 18.77
N GLU A 66 -8.77 2.04 19.53
CA GLU A 66 -7.55 2.71 19.98
C GLU A 66 -6.69 3.25 18.82
N TRP A 67 -6.66 2.57 17.68
CA TRP A 67 -5.89 3.02 16.51
C TRP A 67 -6.62 4.04 15.65
N ILE A 68 -7.95 4.08 15.75
CA ILE A 68 -8.74 5.19 15.19
C ILE A 68 -8.46 6.46 15.98
N GLU A 69 -8.47 6.38 17.32
CA GLU A 69 -8.17 7.52 18.17
C GLU A 69 -6.69 7.95 18.07
N GLU A 70 -5.74 7.00 18.03
CA GLU A 70 -4.32 7.33 17.82
C GLU A 70 -4.09 8.02 16.47
N ALA A 71 -4.79 7.58 15.42
CA ALA A 71 -4.74 8.26 14.12
C ALA A 71 -5.26 9.70 14.21
N LYS A 72 -6.31 9.96 14.98
CA LYS A 72 -6.89 11.30 15.18
C LYS A 72 -5.98 12.20 16.02
N ASP A 73 -5.27 11.63 16.99
CA ASP A 73 -4.34 12.36 17.86
C ASP A 73 -3.00 12.68 17.17
N TYR A 74 -2.54 11.81 16.27
CA TYR A 74 -1.20 11.90 15.68
C TYR A 74 -1.18 12.49 14.26
N LEU A 75 -2.19 12.23 13.43
CA LEU A 75 -2.11 12.54 11.99
C LEU A 75 -2.70 13.91 11.64
N ASN A 76 -1.91 14.68 10.90
CA ASN A 76 -2.34 15.88 10.19
C ASN A 76 -2.11 15.66 8.69
N ILE A 77 -3.20 15.48 7.96
CA ILE A 77 -3.19 15.00 6.58
C ILE A 77 -3.46 16.17 5.64
N ALA A 78 -2.71 16.26 4.54
CA ALA A 78 -3.11 17.06 3.38
C ALA A 78 -3.38 16.17 2.17
N TYR A 79 -4.59 16.28 1.62
CA TYR A 79 -5.06 15.45 0.52
C TYR A 79 -5.39 16.28 -0.71
N GLY A 80 -4.69 16.05 -1.83
CA GLY A 80 -4.91 16.78 -3.07
C GLY A 80 -5.62 15.91 -4.12
N HIS A 81 -6.78 16.35 -4.61
CA HIS A 81 -7.54 15.59 -5.60
C HIS A 81 -8.53 16.43 -6.41
N THR A 82 -9.07 15.80 -7.46
CA THR A 82 -10.28 16.26 -8.15
C THR A 82 -11.38 15.20 -8.07
N SER A 83 -12.13 14.93 -9.16
CA SER A 83 -13.37 14.15 -9.10
C SER A 83 -13.21 12.74 -8.57
N HIS A 84 -12.31 11.91 -9.12
CA HIS A 84 -12.18 10.52 -8.68
C HIS A 84 -11.73 10.43 -7.22
N GLY A 85 -10.70 11.20 -6.82
CA GLY A 85 -10.26 11.23 -5.43
C GLY A 85 -11.31 11.73 -4.43
N SER A 86 -12.27 12.56 -4.86
CA SER A 86 -13.35 13.02 -3.96
C SER A 86 -14.20 11.89 -3.39
N GLN A 87 -14.21 10.71 -4.02
CA GLN A 87 -14.90 9.53 -3.51
C GLN A 87 -14.42 9.15 -2.10
N LEU A 88 -13.14 9.36 -1.78
CA LEU A 88 -12.57 9.08 -0.45
C LEU A 88 -13.19 9.99 0.61
N THR A 89 -13.19 11.31 0.40
CA THR A 89 -13.74 12.27 1.38
C THR A 89 -15.27 12.25 1.42
N THR A 90 -15.96 12.05 0.29
CA THR A 90 -17.42 11.91 0.30
C THR A 90 -17.88 10.62 0.99
N GLY A 91 -17.16 9.52 0.80
CA GLY A 91 -17.36 8.28 1.54
C GLY A 91 -17.14 8.51 3.03
N MET A 92 -16.00 9.08 3.44
CA MET A 92 -15.71 9.39 4.85
C MET A 92 -16.78 10.30 5.47
N THR A 93 -17.31 11.27 4.74
CA THR A 93 -18.41 12.12 5.23
C THR A 93 -19.68 11.31 5.49
N GLY A 94 -20.02 10.39 4.58
CA GLY A 94 -21.16 9.49 4.76
C GLY A 94 -20.95 8.52 5.94
N LEU A 95 -19.72 8.05 6.14
CA LEU A 95 -19.34 7.16 7.24
C LEU A 95 -19.64 7.78 8.60
N VAL A 96 -19.38 9.08 8.80
CA VAL A 96 -19.73 9.76 10.07
C VAL A 96 -21.23 9.66 10.36
N SER A 97 -22.08 9.84 9.34
CA SER A 97 -23.53 9.73 9.51
C SER A 97 -23.99 8.29 9.76
N PHE A 98 -23.22 7.32 9.26
CA PHE A 98 -23.54 5.91 9.32
C PHE A 98 -23.07 5.25 10.63
N MET A 99 -21.84 5.53 11.07
CA MET A 99 -21.17 4.88 12.22
C MET A 99 -20.93 5.83 13.41
N GLY A 100 -21.10 7.14 13.22
CA GLY A 100 -20.97 8.15 14.28
C GLY A 100 -19.61 8.84 14.34
N ASP A 101 -19.45 9.66 15.38
CA ASP A 101 -18.35 10.64 15.50
C ASP A 101 -16.97 10.03 15.72
N LEU A 102 -16.86 8.73 15.99
CA LEU A 102 -15.57 8.02 16.05
C LEU A 102 -14.78 8.23 14.75
N TYR A 103 -15.47 8.24 13.61
CA TYR A 103 -14.90 8.42 12.28
C TYR A 103 -14.99 9.88 11.77
N ALA A 104 -15.21 10.85 12.67
CA ALA A 104 -15.27 12.25 12.28
C ALA A 104 -13.90 12.76 11.80
N TYR A 105 -13.92 13.63 10.79
CA TYR A 105 -12.75 14.35 10.30
C TYR A 105 -13.12 15.80 9.97
N ASN A 106 -12.16 16.72 10.06
CA ASN A 106 -12.28 18.09 9.60
C ASN A 106 -10.88 18.72 9.42
N SER A 107 -10.81 19.93 8.88
CA SER A 107 -9.53 20.61 8.58
C SER A 107 -8.84 21.25 9.79
N THR A 108 -9.19 20.87 11.02
CA THR A 108 -8.67 21.51 12.25
C THR A 108 -8.46 20.55 13.43
N GLY A 109 -8.79 19.27 13.26
CA GLY A 109 -8.81 18.28 14.34
C GLY A 109 -9.83 18.56 15.47
N LEU A 110 -10.57 19.67 15.41
CA LEU A 110 -11.41 20.12 16.52
C LEU A 110 -12.54 19.14 16.82
N SER A 111 -12.90 19.08 18.11
CA SER A 111 -13.88 18.14 18.66
C SER A 111 -13.44 16.67 18.62
N GLY A 112 -12.13 16.42 18.57
CA GLY A 112 -11.56 15.07 18.54
C GLY A 112 -11.87 14.39 17.22
N ALA A 113 -11.62 15.08 16.11
CA ALA A 113 -11.79 14.56 14.76
C ALA A 113 -10.41 14.40 14.10
N LEU A 114 -10.29 13.55 13.09
CA LEU A 114 -9.06 13.46 12.28
C LEU A 114 -8.81 14.79 11.57
N GLU A 115 -7.59 15.31 11.66
CA GLU A 115 -7.20 16.53 10.94
C GLU A 115 -6.86 16.21 9.48
N LEU A 116 -7.74 16.59 8.56
CA LEU A 116 -7.56 16.40 7.13
C LEU A 116 -7.88 17.69 6.39
N HIS A 117 -6.86 18.22 5.74
CA HIS A 117 -6.91 19.37 4.86
C HIS A 117 -7.24 18.88 3.46
N ASP A 118 -8.51 19.05 3.06
CA ASP A 118 -9.00 18.65 1.74
C ASP A 118 -8.66 19.74 0.71
N SER A 119 -7.83 19.36 -0.25
CA SER A 119 -7.38 20.15 -1.39
C SER A 119 -6.75 21.52 -1.02
N PRO A 120 -5.78 21.57 -0.07
CA PRO A 120 -5.25 22.84 0.44
C PRO A 120 -4.16 23.46 -0.46
N PHE A 121 -3.76 22.74 -1.51
CA PHE A 121 -2.61 23.08 -2.34
C PHE A 121 -2.91 24.19 -3.35
N SER A 122 -1.98 25.13 -3.48
CA SER A 122 -2.02 26.14 -4.54
C SER A 122 -1.11 25.74 -5.70
N GLY A 123 -1.62 25.83 -6.93
CA GLY A 123 -0.85 25.62 -8.17
C GLY A 123 -0.98 24.23 -8.80
N ALA A 124 -1.63 23.28 -8.12
CA ALA A 124 -2.00 21.98 -8.66
C ALA A 124 -3.34 21.54 -8.05
N SER A 125 -4.08 20.68 -8.75
CA SER A 125 -5.39 20.18 -8.28
C SER A 125 -5.39 18.67 -8.07
N ASP A 126 -4.61 17.92 -8.85
CA ASP A 126 -4.44 16.48 -8.72
C ASP A 126 -3.08 16.07 -9.29
N LEU A 127 -2.75 14.77 -9.27
CA LEU A 127 -1.47 14.25 -9.78
C LEU A 127 -1.24 14.51 -11.28
N GLY A 128 -2.28 14.86 -12.04
CA GLY A 128 -2.19 15.13 -13.46
C GLY A 128 -2.39 16.60 -13.87
N ASN A 129 -2.88 17.46 -12.99
CA ASN A 129 -3.28 18.83 -13.28
C ASN A 129 -2.46 19.86 -12.47
N PRO A 130 -1.87 20.88 -13.12
CA PRO A 130 -1.97 21.21 -14.55
C PRO A 130 -1.10 20.38 -15.51
N ASP A 131 0.00 19.78 -15.05
CA ASP A 131 1.03 19.25 -15.96
C ASP A 131 1.80 18.02 -15.46
N ARG A 132 1.18 17.19 -14.62
CA ARG A 132 1.78 15.99 -13.98
C ARG A 132 2.98 16.23 -13.04
N THR A 133 3.47 17.46 -12.92
CA THR A 133 4.65 17.78 -12.12
C THR A 133 4.42 18.89 -11.11
N ALA A 134 3.51 19.82 -11.38
CA ALA A 134 3.20 20.96 -10.53
C ALA A 134 2.80 20.58 -9.09
N TRP A 135 2.15 19.43 -8.88
CA TRP A 135 1.74 18.94 -7.56
C TRP A 135 2.94 18.74 -6.62
N ALA A 136 4.11 18.36 -7.15
CA ALA A 136 5.32 18.18 -6.34
C ALA A 136 5.87 19.52 -5.83
N ALA A 137 5.79 20.59 -6.63
CA ALA A 137 6.16 21.95 -6.19
C ALA A 137 5.12 22.53 -5.22
N ALA A 138 3.83 22.27 -5.46
CA ALA A 138 2.74 22.66 -4.58
C ALA A 138 2.86 21.99 -3.20
N THR A 139 3.25 20.71 -3.17
CA THR A 139 3.49 19.95 -1.93
C THR A 139 4.62 20.57 -1.11
N ARG A 140 5.77 20.85 -1.73
CA ARG A 140 6.90 21.53 -1.07
C ARG A 140 6.50 22.86 -0.46
N THR A 141 5.83 23.68 -1.26
CA THR A 141 5.35 25.02 -0.83
C THR A 141 4.41 24.91 0.36
N TYR A 142 3.54 23.90 0.38
CA TYR A 142 2.58 23.69 1.44
C TYR A 142 3.24 23.20 2.73
N LEU A 143 4.08 22.16 2.65
CA LEU A 143 4.82 21.61 3.80
C LEU A 143 5.77 22.65 4.43
N ASP A 144 6.46 23.45 3.62
CA ASP A 144 7.33 24.53 4.12
C ASP A 144 6.57 25.58 4.97
N ALA A 145 5.26 25.71 4.75
CA ALA A 145 4.38 26.61 5.50
C ALA A 145 3.58 25.92 6.63
N HIS A 146 3.54 24.58 6.63
CA HIS A 146 2.71 23.75 7.53
C HIS A 146 3.54 22.56 8.04
N ALA A 147 4.50 22.85 8.92
CA ALA A 147 5.43 21.84 9.45
C ALA A 147 4.76 20.79 10.37
N ASP A 148 3.49 21.01 10.70
CA ASP A 148 2.62 20.10 11.47
C ASP A 148 2.03 18.97 10.61
N ILE A 149 1.98 19.13 9.28
CA ILE A 149 1.47 18.11 8.35
C ILE A 149 2.48 16.97 8.26
N ASN A 150 2.02 15.76 8.57
CA ASN A 150 2.86 14.55 8.59
C ASN A 150 2.37 13.45 7.64
N VAL A 151 1.28 13.67 6.91
CA VAL A 151 0.83 12.76 5.85
C VAL A 151 0.45 13.55 4.60
N ILE A 152 1.00 13.16 3.46
CA ILE A 152 0.63 13.67 2.14
C ILE A 152 0.05 12.53 1.32
N ILE A 153 -1.14 12.77 0.78
CA ILE A 153 -1.76 11.90 -0.21
C ILE A 153 -2.23 12.75 -1.40
N TRP A 154 -2.05 12.22 -2.60
CA TRP A 154 -2.57 12.83 -3.82
C TRP A 154 -3.29 11.78 -4.63
N SER A 155 -4.35 12.19 -5.31
CA SER A 155 -5.12 11.31 -6.18
C SER A 155 -4.91 11.65 -7.66
N TRP A 156 -5.07 10.64 -8.50
CA TRP A 156 -5.29 10.81 -9.93
C TRP A 156 -6.76 11.11 -10.21
N CYS A 157 -7.02 11.78 -11.33
CA CYS A 157 -8.33 11.76 -11.98
C CYS A 157 -8.24 10.82 -13.19
N GLY A 158 -8.65 11.26 -14.38
CA GLY A 158 -8.56 10.47 -15.62
C GLY A 158 -7.18 10.35 -16.28
N GLN A 159 -6.12 10.94 -15.69
CA GLN A 159 -4.85 11.12 -16.41
C GLN A 159 -4.05 9.84 -16.59
N VAL A 160 -4.24 8.83 -15.72
CA VAL A 160 -3.51 7.56 -15.84
C VAL A 160 -3.94 6.78 -17.09
N SER A 161 -5.20 6.90 -17.54
CA SER A 161 -5.70 6.22 -18.75
C SER A 161 -4.85 6.49 -19.99
N ASN A 162 -4.27 7.69 -20.10
CA ASN A 162 -3.42 8.08 -21.23
C ASN A 162 -1.96 8.37 -20.84
N SER A 163 -1.56 8.11 -19.59
CA SER A 163 -0.17 8.22 -19.15
C SER A 163 0.69 7.18 -19.84
N THR A 164 1.86 7.61 -20.28
CA THR A 164 2.93 6.74 -20.77
C THR A 164 3.70 6.10 -19.62
N LEU A 165 4.61 5.17 -19.95
CA LEU A 165 5.58 4.64 -18.99
C LEU A 165 6.39 5.73 -18.31
N THR A 166 6.88 6.70 -19.08
CA THR A 166 7.68 7.81 -18.57
C THR A 166 6.86 8.79 -17.71
N ASP A 167 5.56 8.95 -17.97
CA ASP A 167 4.70 9.76 -17.10
C ASP A 167 4.57 9.14 -15.70
N ILE A 168 4.48 7.81 -15.61
CA ILE A 168 4.45 7.10 -14.32
C ILE A 168 5.82 7.09 -13.66
N GLU A 169 6.92 6.89 -14.40
CA GLU A 169 8.28 7.05 -13.87
C GLU A 169 8.46 8.45 -13.24
N THR A 170 7.99 9.49 -13.93
CA THR A 170 8.03 10.87 -13.42
C THR A 170 7.28 11.02 -12.10
N TYR A 171 6.10 10.43 -11.97
CA TYR A 171 5.36 10.42 -10.71
C TYR A 171 6.14 9.75 -9.57
N LEU A 172 6.69 8.56 -9.83
CA LEU A 172 7.43 7.78 -8.84
C LEU A 172 8.73 8.49 -8.40
N ASP A 173 9.45 9.11 -9.35
CA ASP A 173 10.65 9.90 -9.08
C ASP A 173 10.33 11.15 -8.25
N LEU A 174 9.21 11.84 -8.54
CA LEU A 174 8.78 13.01 -7.79
C LEU A 174 8.36 12.66 -6.36
N MET A 175 7.63 11.55 -6.17
CA MET A 175 7.28 11.05 -4.84
C MET A 175 8.55 10.72 -4.02
N SER A 176 9.50 10.02 -4.63
CA SER A 176 10.79 9.69 -3.99
C SER A 176 11.58 10.94 -3.61
N GLY A 177 11.55 11.96 -4.46
CA GLY A 177 12.16 13.25 -4.18
C GLY A 177 11.50 13.96 -3.00
N LEU A 178 10.19 13.86 -2.85
CA LEU A 178 9.47 14.44 -1.70
C LEU A 178 9.79 13.69 -0.39
N GLU A 179 9.84 12.36 -0.42
CA GLU A 179 10.27 11.56 0.74
C GLU A 179 11.70 11.91 1.17
N HIS A 180 12.59 12.17 0.21
CA HIS A 180 13.95 12.62 0.50
C HIS A 180 13.99 14.02 1.13
N ASP A 181 13.19 14.94 0.61
CA ASP A 181 13.16 16.33 1.06
C ASP A 181 12.48 16.48 2.44
N TYR A 182 11.51 15.62 2.77
CA TYR A 182 10.71 15.64 4.01
C TYR A 182 10.68 14.26 4.69
N PRO A 183 11.77 13.83 5.34
CA PRO A 183 11.89 12.46 5.87
C PRO A 183 10.95 12.13 7.04
N ASP A 184 10.35 13.15 7.67
CA ASP A 184 9.40 13.00 8.79
C ASP A 184 7.93 12.96 8.32
N VAL A 185 7.69 12.98 7.00
CA VAL A 185 6.35 12.98 6.40
C VAL A 185 6.09 11.65 5.68
N TYR A 186 4.93 11.06 5.93
CA TYR A 186 4.47 9.88 5.19
C TYR A 186 3.88 10.30 3.84
N PHE A 187 4.44 9.77 2.75
CA PHE A 187 3.93 9.98 1.39
C PHE A 187 3.17 8.74 0.92
N VAL A 188 1.87 8.90 0.69
CA VAL A 188 0.99 7.82 0.24
C VAL A 188 0.91 7.82 -1.28
N TYR A 189 1.40 6.74 -1.89
CA TYR A 189 1.25 6.49 -3.32
C TYR A 189 -0.18 6.05 -3.64
N MET A 190 -0.65 6.28 -4.86
CA MET A 190 -2.01 5.91 -5.27
C MET A 190 -2.05 5.41 -6.72
N THR A 191 -2.79 4.32 -6.97
CA THR A 191 -3.13 3.88 -8.33
C THR A 191 -4.21 4.77 -8.96
N GLY A 192 -4.41 4.68 -10.27
CA GLY A 192 -5.53 5.33 -10.95
C GLY A 192 -6.89 4.67 -10.64
N HIS A 193 -7.90 4.98 -11.44
CA HIS A 193 -9.19 4.27 -11.44
C HIS A 193 -9.15 3.07 -12.42
N LEU A 194 -10.31 2.48 -12.73
CA LEU A 194 -10.53 1.54 -13.83
C LEU A 194 -11.19 2.22 -15.03
N ASP A 195 -10.85 1.84 -16.26
CA ASP A 195 -11.42 2.45 -17.49
C ASP A 195 -11.99 1.42 -18.47
N GLY A 196 -12.08 0.16 -18.04
CA GLY A 196 -12.69 -0.90 -18.83
C GLY A 196 -11.92 -1.29 -20.08
N THR A 197 -10.62 -1.00 -20.14
CA THR A 197 -9.72 -1.44 -21.23
C THR A 197 -9.10 -2.83 -20.98
N GLY A 198 -9.34 -3.43 -19.80
CA GLY A 198 -8.93 -4.78 -19.44
C GLY A 198 -7.47 -4.92 -18.97
N LEU A 199 -7.05 -6.16 -18.69
CA LEU A 199 -5.74 -6.50 -18.10
C LEU A 199 -4.55 -6.26 -19.04
N ASP A 200 -4.79 -6.11 -20.35
CA ASP A 200 -3.77 -5.70 -21.33
C ASP A 200 -3.84 -4.19 -21.64
N GLY A 201 -4.79 -3.48 -21.01
CA GLY A 201 -5.05 -2.06 -21.21
C GLY A 201 -3.97 -1.16 -20.60
N ASN A 202 -3.79 0.03 -21.19
CA ASN A 202 -2.74 0.97 -20.75
C ASN A 202 -2.86 1.31 -19.26
N LEU A 203 -4.06 1.66 -18.80
CA LEU A 203 -4.33 2.03 -17.41
C LEU A 203 -3.94 0.92 -16.44
N TYR A 204 -4.36 -0.32 -16.71
CA TYR A 204 -3.98 -1.47 -15.91
C TYR A 204 -2.46 -1.62 -15.83
N LEU A 205 -1.78 -1.56 -16.98
CA LEU A 205 -0.32 -1.66 -17.03
C LEU A 205 0.39 -0.50 -16.32
N ARG A 206 -0.23 0.68 -16.21
CA ARG A 206 0.31 1.83 -15.46
C ARG A 206 0.06 1.68 -13.96
N ASN A 207 -1.08 1.14 -13.55
CA ASN A 207 -1.36 0.78 -12.16
C ASN A 207 -0.41 -0.32 -11.67
N GLU A 208 -0.15 -1.35 -12.48
CA GLU A 208 0.83 -2.39 -12.15
C GLU A 208 2.25 -1.82 -11.98
N GLN A 209 2.64 -0.83 -12.79
CA GLN A 209 3.92 -0.16 -12.61
C GLN A 209 4.03 0.56 -11.25
N ILE A 210 2.95 1.22 -10.79
CA ILE A 210 2.91 1.86 -9.47
C ILE A 210 2.97 0.79 -8.36
N ARG A 211 2.18 -0.28 -8.48
CA ARG A 211 2.13 -1.39 -7.52
C ARG A 211 3.48 -2.08 -7.37
N GLU A 212 4.13 -2.41 -8.48
CA GLU A 212 5.46 -3.03 -8.50
C GLU A 212 6.47 -2.14 -7.80
N TYR A 213 6.53 -0.86 -8.16
CA TYR A 213 7.42 0.10 -7.51
C TYR A 213 7.19 0.16 -5.99
N CYS A 214 5.93 0.21 -5.54
CA CYS A 214 5.62 0.30 -4.11
C CYS A 214 6.05 -0.96 -3.36
N ARG A 215 5.83 -2.14 -3.92
CA ARG A 215 6.25 -3.42 -3.32
C ARG A 215 7.77 -3.57 -3.27
N GLU A 216 8.47 -3.14 -4.30
CA GLU A 216 9.93 -3.27 -4.40
C GLU A 216 10.69 -2.27 -3.52
N ASN A 217 10.07 -1.14 -3.20
CA ASN A 217 10.71 -0.04 -2.46
C ASN A 217 10.04 0.26 -1.11
N ASP A 218 9.28 -0.71 -0.58
CA ASP A 218 8.65 -0.64 0.74
C ASP A 218 7.79 0.62 0.96
N LYS A 219 7.01 1.01 -0.05
CA LYS A 219 6.19 2.23 -0.03
C LYS A 219 4.82 2.00 0.61
N ILE A 220 4.18 3.11 0.99
CA ILE A 220 2.78 3.14 1.38
C ILE A 220 1.94 3.35 0.12
N LEU A 221 1.05 2.41 -0.20
CA LEU A 221 0.18 2.46 -1.36
C LEU A 221 -1.29 2.41 -0.93
N TYR A 222 -2.06 3.38 -1.37
CA TYR A 222 -3.52 3.31 -1.41
C TYR A 222 -3.96 2.83 -2.79
N ASP A 223 -4.35 1.56 -2.91
CA ASP A 223 -4.64 0.93 -4.20
C ASP A 223 -6.10 1.16 -4.64
N PHE A 224 -6.36 2.40 -5.07
CA PHE A 224 -7.66 2.87 -5.52
C PHE A 224 -8.32 1.98 -6.60
N ALA A 225 -7.53 1.53 -7.57
CA ALA A 225 -8.02 0.64 -8.63
C ALA A 225 -8.31 -0.77 -8.13
N ASP A 226 -7.54 -1.29 -7.17
CA ASP A 226 -7.78 -2.63 -6.62
C ASP A 226 -9.10 -2.66 -5.83
N ILE A 227 -9.34 -1.66 -4.96
CA ILE A 227 -10.62 -1.53 -4.23
C ILE A 227 -11.82 -1.52 -5.18
N GLU A 228 -11.69 -0.89 -6.37
CA GLU A 228 -12.74 -0.79 -7.39
C GLU A 228 -12.95 -2.08 -8.21
N THR A 229 -12.07 -3.07 -8.03
CA THR A 229 -12.05 -4.34 -8.80
C THR A 229 -12.73 -5.51 -8.06
N TYR A 230 -13.13 -5.32 -6.80
CA TYR A 230 -13.77 -6.34 -5.97
C TYR A 230 -15.10 -5.85 -5.40
N ASP A 231 -16.04 -6.78 -5.22
CA ASP A 231 -17.19 -6.53 -4.33
C ASP A 231 -16.81 -6.81 -2.86
N PRO A 232 -17.67 -6.41 -1.89
CA PRO A 232 -17.40 -6.67 -0.47
C PRO A 232 -17.29 -8.16 -0.07
N ASP A 233 -17.79 -9.08 -0.92
CA ASP A 233 -17.72 -10.52 -0.66
C ASP A 233 -16.39 -11.13 -1.17
N GLY A 234 -15.54 -10.31 -1.81
CA GLY A 234 -14.25 -10.71 -2.37
C GLY A 234 -14.35 -11.30 -3.78
N THR A 235 -15.47 -11.11 -4.48
CA THR A 235 -15.58 -11.49 -5.90
C THR A 235 -14.69 -10.58 -6.73
N TYR A 236 -13.81 -11.17 -7.52
CA TYR A 236 -12.92 -10.45 -8.42
C TYR A 236 -13.60 -10.16 -9.78
N PHE A 237 -13.49 -8.91 -10.25
CA PHE A 237 -14.03 -8.47 -11.53
C PHE A 237 -12.97 -8.04 -12.55
N GLY A 238 -11.68 -8.03 -12.21
CA GLY A 238 -10.65 -7.38 -13.06
C GLY A 238 -10.46 -8.00 -14.44
N ASP A 239 -10.80 -9.29 -14.61
CA ASP A 239 -10.79 -9.98 -15.91
C ASP A 239 -12.08 -9.79 -16.73
N ARG A 240 -13.04 -9.00 -16.21
CA ARG A 240 -14.35 -8.68 -16.82
C ARG A 240 -14.44 -7.27 -17.36
N ILE A 241 -13.30 -6.71 -17.80
CA ILE A 241 -13.14 -5.35 -18.32
C ILE A 241 -13.89 -4.26 -17.51
N PRO A 242 -13.77 -4.23 -16.17
CA PRO A 242 -14.53 -3.32 -15.33
C PRO A 242 -14.09 -1.87 -15.51
N ASP A 243 -15.00 -0.92 -15.32
CA ASP A 243 -14.71 0.51 -15.32
C ASP A 243 -15.06 1.21 -14.00
N ASP A 244 -14.75 2.50 -13.91
CA ASP A 244 -14.93 3.34 -12.74
C ASP A 244 -16.40 3.51 -12.31
N ALA A 245 -17.36 3.16 -13.17
CA ALA A 245 -18.78 3.11 -12.85
C ALA A 245 -19.20 1.82 -12.12
N CYS A 246 -18.25 0.94 -11.80
CA CYS A 246 -18.46 -0.43 -11.29
C CYS A 246 -19.12 -1.37 -12.31
N ALA A 247 -19.19 -0.98 -13.59
CA ALA A 247 -19.78 -1.82 -14.62
C ALA A 247 -18.80 -2.90 -15.06
N TYR A 248 -19.28 -4.09 -15.41
CA TYR A 248 -18.44 -5.22 -15.83
C TYR A 248 -19.15 -6.08 -16.90
N ASP A 249 -18.38 -6.90 -17.60
CA ASP A 249 -18.84 -7.83 -18.64
C ASP A 249 -19.19 -9.19 -18.02
N THR A 250 -20.49 -9.54 -18.00
CA THR A 250 -20.96 -10.73 -17.28
C THR A 250 -20.59 -12.03 -17.98
N ASP A 251 -20.47 -12.04 -19.30
CA ASP A 251 -20.31 -13.25 -20.12
C ASP A 251 -19.08 -13.27 -21.06
N ASN A 252 -18.21 -12.26 -20.94
CA ASN A 252 -16.99 -12.04 -21.71
C ASN A 252 -17.23 -11.82 -23.21
N ASP A 253 -18.36 -11.23 -23.61
CA ASP A 253 -18.65 -10.87 -25.00
C ASP A 253 -18.07 -9.52 -25.46
N GLY A 254 -17.42 -8.79 -24.54
CA GLY A 254 -16.83 -7.47 -24.73
C GLY A 254 -17.79 -6.31 -24.42
N ILE A 255 -18.98 -6.58 -23.89
CA ILE A 255 -20.00 -5.59 -23.54
C ILE A 255 -20.22 -5.62 -22.03
N ARG A 256 -20.10 -4.46 -21.39
CA ARG A 256 -20.46 -4.32 -19.97
C ARG A 256 -21.98 -4.26 -19.82
N ASP A 257 -22.54 -5.27 -19.17
CA ASP A 257 -23.97 -5.44 -18.93
C ASP A 257 -24.34 -5.78 -17.48
N GLY A 258 -23.34 -5.89 -16.59
CA GLY A 258 -23.49 -5.99 -15.13
C GLY A 258 -22.95 -4.77 -14.39
N ASN A 259 -23.29 -4.65 -13.11
CA ASN A 259 -22.71 -3.66 -12.20
C ASN A 259 -22.60 -4.22 -10.78
N TRP A 260 -21.37 -4.59 -10.38
CA TRP A 260 -21.15 -5.33 -9.14
C TRP A 260 -21.62 -4.57 -7.90
N ALA A 261 -21.48 -3.25 -7.90
CA ALA A 261 -21.86 -2.43 -6.77
C ALA A 261 -23.39 -2.34 -6.63
N ILE A 262 -24.11 -2.14 -7.74
CA ILE A 262 -25.58 -2.11 -7.73
C ILE A 262 -26.14 -3.49 -7.32
N GLU A 263 -25.60 -4.57 -7.87
CA GLU A 263 -26.03 -5.93 -7.57
C GLU A 263 -25.83 -6.27 -6.08
N TRP A 264 -24.69 -5.86 -5.50
CA TRP A 264 -24.44 -6.04 -4.07
C TRP A 264 -25.40 -5.17 -3.22
N GLN A 265 -25.59 -3.90 -3.61
CA GLN A 265 -26.53 -3.00 -2.92
C GLN A 265 -27.98 -3.50 -2.93
N GLU A 266 -28.44 -4.12 -4.02
CA GLU A 266 -29.80 -4.66 -4.14
C GLU A 266 -30.02 -5.94 -3.32
N SER A 267 -28.93 -6.66 -3.00
CA SER A 267 -28.97 -7.86 -2.15
C SER A 267 -28.75 -7.57 -0.65
N HIS A 268 -28.41 -6.33 -0.29
CA HIS A 268 -28.07 -5.90 1.08
C HIS A 268 -28.92 -4.72 1.58
N ALA A 269 -29.00 -4.54 2.90
CA ALA A 269 -29.81 -3.50 3.53
C ALA A 269 -29.06 -2.16 3.62
N GLN A 270 -29.57 -1.14 2.92
CA GLN A 270 -29.08 0.23 3.10
C GLN A 270 -29.35 0.72 4.54
N GLY A 271 -28.34 1.30 5.18
CA GLY A 271 -28.38 1.75 6.57
C GLY A 271 -27.98 0.68 7.58
N GLU A 272 -27.67 -0.54 7.11
CA GLU A 272 -27.11 -1.62 7.94
C GLU A 272 -25.79 -2.14 7.34
N ASP A 273 -25.80 -2.50 6.04
CA ASP A 273 -24.63 -3.07 5.36
C ASP A 273 -23.85 -2.00 4.56
N TRP A 274 -24.53 -0.95 4.11
CA TRP A 274 -23.94 0.15 3.35
C TRP A 274 -24.75 1.44 3.51
N TYR A 275 -24.17 2.59 3.19
CA TYR A 275 -24.85 3.88 3.20
C TYR A 275 -24.79 4.58 1.83
N SER A 276 -25.80 5.40 1.55
CA SER A 276 -25.82 6.21 0.34
C SER A 276 -25.02 7.49 0.54
N CYS A 277 -24.13 7.78 -0.41
CA CYS A 277 -23.36 9.01 -0.51
C CYS A 277 -23.20 9.37 -2.00
N SER A 278 -22.75 10.60 -2.29
CA SER A 278 -22.31 10.93 -3.64
C SER A 278 -20.98 10.25 -3.94
N SER A 279 -20.86 9.69 -5.14
CA SER A 279 -19.63 9.07 -5.62
C SER A 279 -19.39 9.51 -7.06
N ALA A 280 -18.33 10.31 -7.29
CA ALA A 280 -18.08 10.85 -8.63
C ALA A 280 -17.66 9.72 -9.58
N HIS A 281 -18.34 9.61 -10.74
CA HIS A 281 -18.13 8.57 -11.77
C HIS A 281 -18.46 7.14 -11.33
N SER A 282 -18.84 6.91 -10.07
CA SER A 282 -18.95 5.57 -9.50
C SER A 282 -20.23 5.38 -8.68
N GLN A 283 -20.38 4.23 -8.02
CA GLN A 283 -21.51 3.92 -7.15
C GLN A 283 -21.22 4.29 -5.68
N PRO A 284 -22.25 4.53 -4.85
CA PRO A 284 -22.06 4.84 -3.43
C PRO A 284 -21.26 3.78 -2.68
N LEU A 285 -21.53 2.49 -2.94
CA LEU A 285 -20.82 1.39 -2.26
C LEU A 285 -19.30 1.47 -2.44
N ASN A 286 -18.82 1.78 -3.64
CA ASN A 286 -17.38 1.90 -3.90
C ASN A 286 -16.74 3.08 -3.13
N ALA A 287 -17.46 4.19 -2.95
CA ALA A 287 -17.00 5.28 -2.07
C ALA A 287 -16.99 4.86 -0.59
N ASN A 288 -17.94 4.02 -0.15
CA ASN A 288 -17.92 3.47 1.20
C ASN A 288 -16.67 2.61 1.43
N LEU A 289 -16.36 1.69 0.50
CA LEU A 289 -15.16 0.84 0.57
C LEU A 289 -13.88 1.67 0.60
N LYS A 290 -13.81 2.75 -0.19
CA LYS A 290 -12.68 3.69 -0.16
C LYS A 290 -12.59 4.44 1.17
N ALA A 291 -13.70 4.81 1.79
CA ALA A 291 -13.69 5.38 3.13
C ALA A 291 -13.16 4.39 4.18
N TYR A 292 -13.54 3.11 4.07
CA TYR A 292 -13.10 2.06 4.99
C TYR A 292 -11.59 1.83 4.86
N ALA A 293 -11.12 1.68 3.63
CA ALA A 293 -9.69 1.59 3.31
C ALA A 293 -8.90 2.83 3.78
N ALA A 294 -9.47 4.03 3.70
CA ALA A 294 -8.82 5.23 4.21
C ALA A 294 -8.62 5.16 5.73
N TRP A 295 -9.63 4.74 6.50
CA TRP A 295 -9.46 4.55 7.94
C TRP A 295 -8.47 3.45 8.30
N TRP A 296 -8.42 2.38 7.50
CA TRP A 296 -7.37 1.37 7.64
C TRP A 296 -5.98 1.97 7.41
N LEU A 297 -5.80 2.76 6.35
CA LEU A 297 -4.55 3.49 6.08
C LEU A 297 -4.15 4.37 7.26
N TRP A 298 -5.06 5.16 7.81
CA TRP A 298 -4.79 6.06 8.93
C TRP A 298 -4.37 5.29 10.19
N ALA A 299 -5.09 4.23 10.55
CA ALA A 299 -4.74 3.37 11.67
C ALA A 299 -3.36 2.72 11.49
N ARG A 300 -3.03 2.25 10.28
CA ARG A 300 -1.72 1.66 9.97
C ARG A 300 -0.58 2.67 10.09
N ILE A 301 -0.77 3.90 9.60
CA ILE A 301 0.24 4.98 9.76
C ILE A 301 0.40 5.37 11.23
N ALA A 302 -0.69 5.35 12.01
CA ALA A 302 -0.66 5.64 13.44
C ALA A 302 0.10 4.57 14.26
N GLY A 303 0.36 3.39 13.70
CA GLY A 303 1.16 2.33 14.33
C GLY A 303 0.46 0.98 14.45
N TRP A 304 -0.78 0.85 13.95
CA TRP A 304 -1.44 -0.45 13.92
C TRP A 304 -0.71 -1.42 12.99
N GLU A 305 -0.47 -2.64 13.47
CA GLU A 305 0.22 -3.68 12.70
C GLU A 305 -0.63 -4.29 11.57
N GLY A 306 -1.95 -4.02 11.54
CA GLY A 306 -2.86 -4.52 10.51
C GLY A 306 -3.25 -6.00 10.67
N GLN A 307 -3.39 -6.45 11.92
CA GLN A 307 -3.78 -7.80 12.33
C GLN A 307 -4.88 -7.73 13.39
#